data_AF-A0A1Y3BN07-F1
#
_entry.id   AF-A0A1Y3BN07-F1
#
_cell.length_a   1.000
_cell.length_b   1.000
_cell.length_c   1.000
_cell.angle_alpha   90.00
_cell.angle_beta   90.00
_cell.angle_gamma   90.00
#
_symmetry.space_group_name_H-M   'P 1'
#
loop_
_entity.id
_entity.type
_entity.pdbx_description
1 polymer ?
#
loop_
_entity_poly.entity_id
_entity_poly.type
_entity_poly.pdbx_seq_one_letter_code
_entity_poly.pdbx_strand_id
1 'polypeptide(L)'
;MVEVENVTHEEFVENQEIKALTQEIVKTIRDIVSLNSLYREPILQLMHSGQKIVDNPIFLSDLGGTLSGADSHELQQILEETNIPKRLYLSLSLLKKEYEVSKLQQKISKEVEEKVKQQHRKYMLNEQLKIIKKELGLEKDDKDAIVEKFRQKIKDLIVPQPAMDVIEEELNKLSLLDNHSSEFSVTRNYLDWLTSIPWGISSEENLDLKRATQVLDEDHYGMEEVKKRILEFIAVSQLKGHTQGKILCFHGPPGVGKTSIARSIARALNREYFRFSVGGMTDVAEIKGHRRTYVGAMPGKIIQCLKKTKTENPLVLIDEVDKIGRGYQGDPSAALLELLDPEQNKNFLDHYLDVNIDLSKILFICTANVLDTIPEPLRDRMELIEVSGYVAEEKLQIAEKYLIPMAYKESGLSSDKVEITKNAIN
;
A
#
# COMPACT_ATOMS: atom_id res chain seq x y z
N MET A 1 -64.57 10.17 9.28
CA MET A 1 -64.56 11.65 9.38
C MET A 1 -64.13 11.95 10.81
N VAL A 2 -63.09 12.77 10.97
CA VAL A 2 -62.68 13.25 12.30
C VAL A 2 -63.59 14.43 12.62
N GLU A 3 -64.27 14.41 13.77
CA GLU A 3 -64.98 15.59 14.26
C GLU A 3 -63.94 16.63 14.67
N VAL A 4 -64.04 17.84 14.10
CA VAL A 4 -63.12 18.94 14.38
C VAL A 4 -63.93 20.05 15.03
N GLU A 5 -63.57 20.43 16.25
CA GLU A 5 -64.12 21.59 16.93
C GLU A 5 -63.14 22.76 16.80
N ASN A 6 -63.68 23.96 16.54
CA ASN A 6 -62.86 25.16 16.50
C ASN A 6 -62.45 25.54 17.92
N VAL A 7 -61.15 25.58 18.17
CA VAL A 7 -60.60 26.11 19.43
C VAL A 7 -60.92 27.60 19.51
N THR A 8 -61.62 28.00 20.58
CA THR A 8 -61.90 29.41 20.88
C THR A 8 -60.90 29.91 21.92
N HIS A 9 -60.21 31.00 21.62
CA HIS A 9 -59.23 31.60 22.52
C HIS A 9 -59.92 32.24 23.73
N GLU A 10 -59.24 32.21 24.87
CA GLU A 10 -59.70 32.94 26.06
C GLU A 10 -59.69 34.45 25.79
N GLU A 11 -60.67 35.18 26.33
CA GLU A 11 -60.65 36.64 26.27
C GLU A 11 -59.39 37.16 26.98
N PHE A 12 -58.60 37.98 26.29
CA PHE A 12 -57.34 38.52 26.81
C PHE A 12 -57.37 40.05 26.81
N VAL A 13 -56.67 40.64 27.78
CA VAL A 13 -56.43 42.08 27.84
C VAL A 13 -55.02 42.34 27.32
N GLU A 14 -54.86 43.28 26.39
CA GLU A 14 -53.54 43.73 25.96
C GLU A 14 -52.77 44.33 27.15
N ASN A 15 -51.79 43.59 27.65
CA ASN A 15 -50.86 44.05 28.67
C ASN A 15 -49.47 44.37 28.06
N GLN A 16 -48.59 45.00 28.84
CA GLN A 16 -47.24 45.34 28.37
C GLN A 16 -46.40 44.12 27.99
N GLU A 17 -46.66 42.97 28.62
CA GLU A 17 -45.97 41.69 28.39
C GLU A 17 -46.26 41.13 26.99
N ILE A 18 -47.54 41.08 26.58
CA ILE A 18 -47.95 40.64 25.25
C ILE A 18 -47.31 41.53 24.18
N LYS A 19 -47.32 42.86 24.39
CA LYS A 19 -46.67 43.81 23.45
C LYS A 19 -45.17 43.56 23.32
N ALA A 20 -44.48 43.29 24.42
CA ALA A 20 -43.05 42.98 24.40
C ALA A 20 -42.76 41.65 23.67
N LEU A 21 -43.55 40.60 23.93
CA LEU A 21 -43.40 39.30 23.27
C LEU A 21 -43.66 39.37 21.77
N THR A 22 -44.73 40.08 21.35
CA THR A 22 -45.04 40.30 19.94
C THR A 22 -43.88 41.02 19.24
N GLN A 23 -43.31 42.06 19.86
CA GLN A 23 -42.16 42.77 19.28
C GLN A 23 -40.91 41.88 19.14
N GLU A 24 -40.61 41.05 20.15
CA GLU A 24 -39.46 40.15 20.12
C GLU A 24 -39.64 39.03 19.06
N ILE A 25 -40.85 38.52 18.86
CA ILE A 25 -41.16 37.57 17.78
C ILE A 25 -40.97 38.22 16.41
N VAL A 26 -41.51 39.44 16.19
CA VAL A 26 -41.31 40.18 14.92
C VAL A 26 -39.82 40.37 14.62
N LYS A 27 -39.04 40.72 15.65
CA LYS A 27 -37.59 40.89 15.51
C LYS A 27 -36.91 39.57 15.13
N THR A 28 -37.23 38.49 15.84
CA THR A 28 -36.64 37.17 15.58
C THR A 28 -36.96 36.67 14.16
N ILE A 29 -38.22 36.85 13.71
CA ILE A 29 -38.62 36.53 12.33
C ILE A 29 -37.80 37.33 11.31
N ARG A 30 -37.64 38.65 11.53
CA ARG A 30 -36.82 39.50 10.64
C ARG A 30 -35.37 39.04 10.58
N ASP A 31 -34.81 38.65 11.73
CA ASP A 31 -33.43 38.18 11.81
C ASP A 31 -33.25 36.85 11.05
N ILE A 32 -34.18 35.89 11.17
CA ILE A 32 -34.18 34.64 10.39
C ILE A 32 -34.26 34.93 8.88
N VAL A 33 -35.19 35.81 8.47
CA VAL A 33 -35.37 36.22 7.08
C VAL A 33 -34.11 36.87 6.48
N SER A 34 -33.32 37.57 7.29
CA SER A 34 -32.06 38.17 6.85
C SER A 34 -30.94 37.13 6.61
N LEU A 35 -31.00 36.00 7.31
CA LEU A 35 -30.01 34.92 7.21
C LEU A 35 -30.30 33.97 6.05
N ASN A 36 -31.58 33.81 5.67
CA ASN A 36 -32.00 32.88 4.63
C ASN A 36 -32.67 33.61 3.44
N SER A 37 -31.99 33.62 2.29
CA SER A 37 -32.44 34.33 1.08
C SER A 37 -33.70 33.75 0.44
N LEU A 38 -34.01 32.47 0.67
CA LEU A 38 -35.15 31.76 0.06
C LEU A 38 -36.51 32.28 0.52
N TYR A 39 -36.60 32.73 1.77
CA TYR A 39 -37.87 33.15 2.37
C TYR A 39 -38.07 34.67 2.39
N ARG A 40 -37.13 35.42 1.82
CA ARG A 40 -37.03 36.87 1.98
C ARG A 40 -38.19 37.63 1.36
N GLU A 41 -38.55 37.32 0.11
CA GLU A 41 -39.59 38.07 -0.59
C GLU A 41 -41.02 37.74 -0.12
N PRO A 42 -41.43 36.47 0.05
CA PRO A 42 -42.80 36.14 0.48
C PRO A 42 -43.13 36.65 1.89
N ILE A 43 -42.18 36.55 2.82
CA ILE A 43 -42.41 36.96 4.22
C ILE A 43 -42.39 38.47 4.38
N LEU A 44 -41.48 39.18 3.69
CA LEU A 44 -41.48 40.64 3.69
C LEU A 44 -42.77 41.20 3.08
N GLN A 45 -43.29 40.55 2.04
CA GLN A 45 -44.56 40.94 1.44
C GLN A 45 -45.75 40.72 2.40
N LEU A 46 -45.78 39.59 3.13
CA LEU A 46 -46.79 39.33 4.19
C LEU A 46 -46.67 40.33 5.35
N MET A 47 -45.46 40.70 5.76
CA MET A 47 -45.23 41.69 6.81
C MET A 47 -45.57 43.13 6.39
N HIS A 48 -45.39 43.48 5.10
CA HIS A 48 -45.67 44.83 4.58
C HIS A 48 -47.15 45.04 4.19
N SER A 49 -47.86 43.98 3.81
CA SER A 49 -49.24 44.06 3.30
C SER A 49 -50.32 44.20 4.39
N GLY A 50 -49.98 44.13 5.68
CA GLY A 50 -50.96 44.37 6.74
C GLY A 50 -50.35 44.86 8.05
N GLN A 51 -50.53 46.15 8.38
CA GLN A 51 -50.34 46.64 9.75
C GLN A 51 -51.16 45.83 10.78
N LYS A 52 -52.26 45.20 10.36
CA LYS A 52 -53.12 44.33 11.18
C LYS A 52 -52.53 42.97 11.55
N ILE A 53 -51.44 42.54 10.92
CA ILE A 53 -50.81 41.23 11.16
C ILE A 53 -49.90 41.27 12.40
N VAL A 54 -49.21 42.40 12.59
CA VAL A 54 -48.33 42.62 13.74
C VAL A 54 -49.14 42.84 15.03
N ASP A 55 -50.35 43.39 14.90
CA ASP A 55 -51.24 43.67 16.02
C ASP A 55 -52.09 42.46 16.46
N ASN A 56 -51.97 41.31 15.78
CA ASN A 56 -52.68 40.08 16.15
C ASN A 56 -51.71 39.01 16.71
N PRO A 57 -51.63 38.88 18.05
CA PRO A 57 -50.77 37.88 18.71
C PRO A 57 -50.97 36.44 18.24
N ILE A 58 -52.20 36.06 17.90
CA ILE A 58 -52.55 34.70 17.50
C ILE A 58 -51.96 34.41 16.11
N PHE A 59 -52.25 35.27 15.14
CA PHE A 59 -51.72 35.10 13.78
C PHE A 59 -50.19 35.16 13.75
N LEU A 60 -49.59 36.01 14.58
CA LEU A 60 -48.14 36.12 14.70
C LEU A 60 -47.50 34.84 15.28
N SER A 61 -48.17 34.19 16.23
CA SER A 61 -47.72 32.90 16.78
C SER A 61 -47.76 31.77 15.75
N ASP A 62 -48.79 31.76 14.89
CA ASP A 62 -48.98 30.76 13.83
C ASP A 62 -47.99 30.97 12.67
N LEU A 63 -47.75 32.24 12.31
CA LEU A 63 -46.70 32.62 11.37
C LEU A 63 -45.33 32.20 11.90
N GLY A 64 -45.07 32.43 13.20
CA GLY A 64 -43.85 31.98 13.86
C GLY A 64 -43.67 30.46 13.80
N GLY A 65 -44.74 29.70 14.04
CA GLY A 65 -44.76 28.25 13.89
C GLY A 65 -44.46 27.79 12.45
N THR A 66 -45.06 28.44 11.46
CA THR A 66 -44.83 28.11 10.03
C THR A 66 -43.39 28.35 9.59
N LEU A 67 -42.72 29.33 10.19
CA LEU A 67 -41.32 29.66 9.90
C LEU A 67 -40.33 28.81 10.69
N SER A 68 -40.75 28.28 11.83
CA SER A 68 -39.96 27.28 12.54
C SER A 68 -40.03 25.94 11.82
N GLY A 69 -38.90 25.27 11.60
CA GLY A 69 -38.87 23.88 11.13
C GLY A 69 -39.28 22.87 12.20
N ALA A 70 -40.26 23.24 13.04
CA ALA A 70 -40.68 22.49 14.22
C ALA A 70 -41.50 21.25 13.87
N ASP A 71 -41.48 20.26 14.76
CA ASP A 71 -42.21 19.01 14.54
C ASP A 71 -43.73 19.21 14.65
N SER A 72 -44.51 18.34 14.01
CA SER A 72 -45.98 18.43 13.99
C SER A 72 -46.61 18.49 15.39
N HIS A 73 -45.99 17.84 16.38
CA HIS A 73 -46.42 17.90 17.77
C HIS A 73 -46.18 19.27 18.41
N GLU A 74 -45.05 19.93 18.15
CA GLU A 74 -44.73 21.27 18.67
C GLU A 74 -45.64 22.33 18.02
N LEU A 75 -45.95 22.19 16.72
CA LEU A 75 -46.91 23.05 16.02
C LEU A 75 -48.34 22.88 16.55
N GLN A 76 -48.74 21.63 16.83
CA GLN A 76 -50.04 21.34 17.41
C GLN A 76 -50.19 21.96 18.81
N GLN A 77 -49.14 21.91 19.64
CA GLN A 77 -49.15 22.56 20.96
C GLN A 77 -49.39 24.07 20.89
N ILE A 78 -48.87 24.76 19.87
CA ILE A 78 -49.14 26.19 19.67
C ILE A 78 -50.61 26.40 19.29
N LEU A 79 -51.15 25.58 18.39
CA LEU A 79 -52.52 25.72 17.91
C LEU A 79 -53.56 25.45 19.01
N GLU A 80 -53.30 24.47 19.88
CA GLU A 80 -54.16 24.05 21.00
C GLU A 80 -54.12 25.00 22.20
N GLU A 81 -53.06 25.80 22.36
CA GLU A 81 -52.93 26.72 23.49
C GLU A 81 -53.92 27.91 23.34
N THR A 82 -54.89 27.95 24.26
CA THR A 82 -55.92 29.00 24.35
C THR A 82 -55.41 30.26 25.05
N ASN A 83 -54.37 30.14 25.88
CA ASN A 83 -53.77 31.26 26.60
C ASN A 83 -52.71 31.98 25.75
N ILE A 84 -53.03 33.20 25.34
CA ILE A 84 -52.22 33.96 24.37
C ILE A 84 -50.78 34.25 24.84
N PRO A 85 -50.52 34.69 26.09
CA PRO A 85 -49.16 34.83 26.59
C PRO A 85 -48.33 33.54 26.47
N LYS A 86 -48.88 32.40 26.90
CA LYS A 86 -48.19 31.11 26.80
C LYS A 86 -47.93 30.71 25.35
N ARG A 87 -48.92 30.90 24.47
CA ARG A 87 -48.82 30.63 23.03
C ARG A 87 -47.69 31.44 22.37
N LEU A 88 -47.58 32.73 22.71
CA LEU A 88 -46.49 33.58 22.23
C LEU A 88 -45.12 33.10 22.71
N TYR A 89 -45.01 32.67 23.98
CA TYR A 89 -43.77 32.12 24.51
C TYR A 89 -43.34 30.83 23.79
N LEU A 90 -44.27 29.92 23.54
CA LEU A 90 -44.01 28.68 22.80
C LEU A 90 -43.52 28.99 21.38
N SER A 91 -44.21 29.87 20.66
CA SER A 91 -43.82 30.30 19.31
C SER A 91 -42.44 30.99 19.30
N LEU A 92 -42.17 31.89 20.26
CA LEU A 92 -40.88 32.55 20.38
C LEU A 92 -39.73 31.58 20.65
N SER A 93 -39.96 30.55 21.46
CA SER A 93 -38.96 29.52 21.76
C SER A 93 -38.55 28.74 20.51
N LEU A 94 -39.53 28.30 19.71
CA LEU A 94 -39.29 27.60 18.45
C LEU A 94 -38.56 28.49 17.44
N LEU A 95 -38.95 29.76 17.34
CA LEU A 95 -38.28 30.73 16.48
C LEU A 95 -36.83 30.99 16.89
N LYS A 96 -36.52 31.06 18.18
CA LYS A 96 -35.12 31.22 18.63
C LYS A 96 -34.27 29.99 18.31
N LYS A 97 -34.85 28.78 18.41
CA LYS A 97 -34.18 27.54 17.99
C LYS A 97 -33.87 27.57 16.48
N GLU A 98 -34.85 27.95 15.66
CA GLU A 98 -34.69 28.08 14.20
C GLU A 98 -33.64 29.13 13.82
N TYR A 99 -33.59 30.25 14.54
CA TYR A 99 -32.60 31.30 14.33
C TYR A 99 -31.15 30.79 14.52
N GLU A 100 -30.89 30.01 15.56
CA GLU A 100 -29.55 29.43 15.79
C GLU A 100 -29.18 28.40 14.71
N VAL A 101 -30.15 27.60 14.24
CA VAL A 101 -29.94 26.67 13.12
C VAL A 101 -29.59 27.43 11.83
N SER A 102 -30.35 28.48 11.51
CA SER A 102 -30.11 29.33 10.33
C SER A 102 -28.73 30.01 10.39
N LYS A 103 -28.31 30.46 11.57
CA LYS A 103 -26.98 31.06 11.78
C LYS A 103 -25.84 30.06 11.57
N LEU A 104 -26.02 28.82 12.04
CA LEU A 104 -25.05 27.75 11.82
C LEU A 104 -24.95 27.38 10.33
N GLN A 105 -26.08 27.26 9.64
CA GLN A 105 -26.11 27.00 8.20
C GLN A 105 -25.36 28.07 7.42
N GLN A 106 -25.60 29.35 7.71
CA GLN A 106 -24.88 30.45 7.05
C GLN A 106 -23.36 30.39 7.29
N LYS A 107 -22.93 30.03 8.50
CA LYS A 107 -21.51 29.86 8.83
C LYS A 107 -20.88 28.72 8.01
N ILE A 108 -21.56 27.57 7.92
CA ILE A 108 -21.10 26.43 7.12
C ILE A 108 -21.00 26.82 5.64
N SER A 109 -22.00 27.48 5.08
CA SER A 109 -21.97 27.94 3.69
C SER A 109 -20.77 28.85 3.39
N LYS A 110 -20.46 29.80 4.29
CA LYS A 110 -19.29 30.68 4.14
C LYS A 110 -17.97 29.91 4.18
N GLU A 111 -17.81 28.96 5.11
CA GLU A 111 -16.59 28.13 5.19
C GLU A 111 -16.40 27.26 3.93
N VAL A 112 -17.49 26.73 3.37
CA VAL A 112 -17.46 25.96 2.12
C VAL A 112 -17.08 26.86 0.93
N GLU A 113 -17.70 28.03 0.80
CA GLU A 113 -17.37 29.00 -0.26
C GLU A 113 -15.90 29.45 -0.20
N GLU A 114 -15.36 29.71 1.00
CA GLU A 114 -13.95 30.05 1.18
C GLU A 114 -13.02 28.93 0.73
N LYS A 115 -13.31 27.68 1.10
CA LYS A 115 -12.52 26.51 0.67
C LYS A 115 -12.55 26.33 -0.86
N VAL A 116 -13.72 26.47 -1.49
CA VAL A 116 -13.86 26.38 -2.95
C VAL A 116 -13.09 27.50 -3.64
N LYS A 117 -13.19 28.73 -3.14
CA LYS A 117 -12.45 29.89 -3.69
C LYS A 117 -10.94 29.73 -3.54
N GLN A 118 -10.46 29.19 -2.42
CA GLN A 118 -9.05 28.87 -2.22
C GLN A 118 -8.56 27.80 -3.20
N GLN A 119 -9.33 26.71 -3.41
CA GLN A 119 -9.00 25.68 -4.38
C GLN A 119 -8.96 26.23 -5.82
N HIS A 120 -9.98 26.99 -6.23
CA HIS A 120 -10.00 27.64 -7.55
C HIS A 120 -8.83 28.61 -7.74
N ARG A 121 -8.50 29.42 -6.73
CA ARG A 121 -7.35 30.33 -6.79
C ARG A 121 -6.04 29.56 -6.93
N LYS A 122 -5.86 28.48 -6.17
CA LYS A 122 -4.66 27.64 -6.26
C LYS A 122 -4.53 26.98 -7.65
N TYR A 123 -5.64 26.49 -8.20
CA TYR A 123 -5.69 25.94 -9.54
C TYR A 123 -5.30 26.99 -10.60
N MET A 124 -5.88 28.18 -10.55
CA MET A 124 -5.55 29.27 -11.49
C MET A 124 -4.09 29.74 -11.37
N LEU A 125 -3.57 29.86 -10.15
CA LEU A 125 -2.16 30.21 -9.95
C LEU A 125 -1.22 29.16 -10.53
N ASN A 126 -1.55 27.87 -10.42
CA ASN A 126 -0.75 26.81 -11.03
C ASN A 126 -0.79 26.85 -12.56
N GLU A 127 -1.95 27.09 -13.16
CA GLU A 127 -2.08 27.27 -14.62
C GLU A 127 -1.29 28.49 -15.11
N GLN A 128 -1.39 29.62 -14.42
CA GLN A 128 -0.58 30.81 -14.73
C GLN A 128 0.92 30.54 -14.60
N LEU A 129 1.33 29.83 -13.54
CA LEU A 129 2.73 29.47 -13.33
C LEU A 129 3.25 28.54 -14.44
N LYS A 130 2.40 27.64 -14.96
CA LYS A 130 2.69 26.79 -16.12
C LYS A 130 2.91 27.62 -17.38
N ILE A 131 2.03 28.59 -17.66
CA ILE A 131 2.18 29.52 -18.80
C ILE A 131 3.47 30.36 -18.68
N ILE A 132 3.75 30.89 -17.48
CA ILE A 132 4.95 31.69 -17.22
C ILE A 132 6.22 30.85 -17.41
N LYS A 133 6.26 29.61 -16.91
CA LYS A 133 7.40 28.69 -17.12
C LYS A 133 7.68 28.41 -18.59
N LYS A 134 6.61 28.24 -19.39
CA LYS A 134 6.67 28.05 -20.83
C LYS A 134 7.21 29.28 -21.56
N GLU A 135 6.76 30.48 -21.19
CA GLU A 135 7.26 31.74 -21.77
C GLU A 135 8.72 32.04 -21.39
N LEU A 136 9.15 31.67 -20.19
CA LEU A 136 10.52 31.90 -19.71
C LEU A 136 11.56 30.94 -20.32
N GLY A 137 11.15 29.98 -21.16
CA GLY A 137 12.06 28.99 -21.77
C GLY A 137 12.77 28.08 -20.75
N LEU A 138 12.23 27.98 -19.53
CA LEU A 138 12.74 27.11 -18.46
C LEU A 138 12.19 25.68 -18.57
N GLU A 139 11.35 25.40 -19.57
CA GLU A 139 10.97 24.04 -19.94
C GLU A 139 12.15 23.33 -20.63
N LYS A 140 13.07 22.79 -19.82
CA LYS A 140 13.25 21.34 -19.96
C LYS A 140 12.05 20.76 -19.26
N ASP A 141 11.10 20.27 -20.04
CA ASP A 141 9.86 19.71 -19.51
C ASP A 141 10.24 18.71 -18.40
N ASP A 142 9.62 18.79 -17.21
CA ASP A 142 9.93 17.84 -16.11
C ASP A 142 9.82 16.38 -16.61
N LYS A 143 8.99 16.18 -17.64
CA LYS A 143 8.85 14.94 -18.42
C LYS A 143 10.12 14.57 -19.19
N ASP A 144 10.70 15.49 -19.94
CA ASP A 144 11.93 15.25 -20.71
C ASP A 144 13.09 14.87 -19.79
N ALA A 145 13.18 15.49 -18.61
CA ALA A 145 14.17 15.12 -17.61
C ALA A 145 13.97 13.69 -17.08
N ILE A 146 12.72 13.25 -16.88
CA ILE A 146 12.39 11.88 -16.45
C ILE A 146 12.71 10.87 -17.57
N VAL A 147 12.31 11.18 -18.81
CA VAL A 147 12.58 10.33 -19.99
C VAL A 147 14.09 10.18 -20.19
N GLU A 148 14.84 11.27 -20.14
CA GLU A 148 16.30 11.27 -20.28
C GLU A 148 16.96 10.44 -19.16
N LYS A 149 16.46 10.53 -17.92
CA LYS A 149 16.94 9.71 -16.80
C LYS A 149 16.75 8.21 -17.06
N PHE A 150 15.61 7.80 -17.62
CA PHE A 150 15.38 6.40 -17.97
C PHE A 150 16.25 5.95 -19.14
N ARG A 151 16.42 6.79 -20.17
CA ARG A 151 17.35 6.51 -21.28
C ARG A 151 18.78 6.33 -20.80
N GLN A 152 19.23 7.17 -19.87
CA GLN A 152 20.56 7.05 -19.26
C GLN A 152 20.74 5.73 -18.51
N LYS A 153 19.72 5.25 -17.78
CA LYS A 153 19.79 3.95 -17.09
C LYS A 153 19.92 2.76 -18.05
N ILE A 154 19.29 2.84 -19.22
CA ILE A 154 19.27 1.75 -20.21
C ILE A 154 20.52 1.74 -21.08
N LYS A 155 21.14 2.91 -21.30
CA LYS A 155 22.25 3.09 -22.25
C LYS A 155 23.41 2.12 -22.07
N ASP A 156 23.71 1.76 -20.83
CA ASP A 156 24.83 0.87 -20.48
C ASP A 156 24.40 -0.60 -20.32
N LEU A 157 23.11 -0.92 -20.53
CA LEU A 157 22.54 -2.26 -20.37
C LEU A 157 22.38 -2.95 -21.73
N ILE A 158 22.50 -4.28 -21.73
CA ILE A 158 22.25 -5.10 -22.92
C ILE A 158 20.84 -5.67 -22.81
N VAL A 159 19.86 -4.87 -23.25
CA VAL A 159 18.44 -5.24 -23.19
C VAL A 159 18.06 -6.08 -24.42
N PRO A 160 17.37 -7.22 -24.27
CA PRO A 160 16.82 -7.98 -25.39
C PRO A 160 15.84 -7.15 -26.23
N GLN A 161 15.83 -7.33 -27.55
CA GLN A 161 14.98 -6.55 -28.46
C GLN A 161 13.50 -6.50 -28.05
N PRO A 162 12.84 -7.62 -27.67
CA PRO A 162 11.43 -7.59 -27.27
C PRO A 162 11.18 -6.72 -26.03
N ALA A 163 12.12 -6.68 -25.09
CA ALA A 163 12.02 -5.83 -23.90
C ALA A 163 12.32 -4.36 -24.24
N MET A 164 13.28 -4.11 -25.16
CA MET A 164 13.61 -2.77 -25.61
C MET A 164 12.44 -2.10 -26.35
N ASP A 165 11.76 -2.84 -27.23
CA ASP A 165 10.59 -2.35 -27.96
C ASP A 165 9.48 -1.88 -26.99
N VAL A 166 9.20 -2.68 -25.94
CA VAL A 166 8.24 -2.34 -24.89
C VAL A 166 8.67 -1.11 -24.09
N ILE A 167 9.97 -1.00 -23.76
CA ILE A 167 10.47 0.18 -23.05
C ILE A 167 10.33 1.44 -23.91
N GLU A 168 10.64 1.37 -25.20
CA GLU A 168 10.49 2.51 -26.12
C GLU A 168 9.02 2.93 -26.28
N GLU A 169 8.11 1.98 -26.41
CA GLU A 169 6.66 2.25 -26.47
C GLU A 169 6.18 2.98 -25.20
N GLU A 170 6.57 2.50 -24.02
CA GLU A 170 6.17 3.11 -22.74
C GLU A 170 6.86 4.45 -22.48
N LEU A 171 8.08 4.67 -22.97
CA LEU A 171 8.75 5.98 -22.94
C LEU A 171 8.02 7.00 -23.82
N ASN A 172 7.58 6.59 -25.01
CA ASN A 172 6.78 7.42 -25.90
C ASN A 172 5.39 7.70 -25.29
N LYS A 173 4.79 6.72 -24.62
CA LYS A 173 3.54 6.91 -23.89
C LYS A 173 3.71 7.91 -22.75
N LEU A 174 4.78 7.79 -21.96
CA LEU A 174 5.08 8.68 -20.83
C LEU A 174 5.23 10.15 -21.24
N SER A 175 5.83 10.42 -22.42
CA SER A 175 6.01 11.81 -22.90
C SER A 175 4.68 12.47 -23.31
N LEU A 176 3.72 11.69 -23.80
CA LEU A 176 2.39 12.16 -24.20
C LEU A 176 1.44 12.36 -23.00
N LEU A 177 1.57 11.55 -21.95
CA LEU A 177 0.68 11.57 -20.77
C LEU A 177 0.84 12.84 -19.93
N ASP A 178 -0.25 13.30 -19.31
CA ASP A 178 -0.20 14.42 -18.36
C ASP A 178 0.33 14.00 -16.99
N ASN A 179 1.16 14.85 -16.37
CA ASN A 179 1.88 14.56 -15.12
C ASN A 179 0.94 14.31 -13.92
N HIS A 180 -0.28 14.84 -13.98
CA HIS A 180 -1.29 14.70 -12.92
C HIS A 180 -2.18 13.47 -13.11
N SER A 181 -2.06 12.75 -14.24
CA SER A 181 -2.86 11.55 -14.48
C SER A 181 -2.39 10.37 -13.63
N SER A 182 -3.33 9.53 -13.19
CA SER A 182 -3.00 8.26 -12.53
C SER A 182 -2.19 7.34 -13.43
N GLU A 183 -2.43 7.39 -14.74
CA GLU A 183 -1.74 6.61 -15.75
C GLU A 183 -0.25 7.00 -15.86
N PHE A 184 0.08 8.29 -15.77
CA PHE A 184 1.48 8.74 -15.73
C PHE A 184 2.25 8.13 -14.55
N SER A 185 1.64 8.06 -13.36
CA SER A 185 2.28 7.43 -12.20
C SER A 185 2.48 5.93 -12.40
N VAL A 186 1.53 5.23 -13.03
CA VAL A 186 1.61 3.80 -13.29
C VAL A 186 2.70 3.49 -14.32
N THR A 187 2.69 4.19 -15.47
CA THR A 187 3.72 4.04 -16.52
C THR A 187 5.11 4.40 -16.01
N ARG A 188 5.24 5.46 -15.22
CA ARG A 188 6.53 5.83 -14.59
C ARG A 188 7.05 4.74 -13.66
N ASN A 189 6.19 4.16 -12.82
CA ASN A 189 6.58 3.08 -11.92
C ASN A 189 6.94 1.82 -12.70
N TYR A 190 6.20 1.51 -13.76
CA TYR A 190 6.49 0.39 -14.65
C TYR A 190 7.85 0.54 -15.34
N LEU A 191 8.14 1.71 -15.92
CA LEU A 191 9.45 2.03 -16.47
C LEU A 191 10.57 1.97 -15.42
N ASP A 192 10.32 2.40 -14.17
CA ASP A 192 11.32 2.24 -13.11
C ASP A 192 11.62 0.78 -12.80
N TRP A 193 10.63 -0.10 -12.83
CA TRP A 193 10.85 -1.54 -12.68
C TRP A 193 11.65 -2.11 -13.86
N LEU A 194 11.21 -1.87 -15.10
CA LEU A 194 11.89 -2.37 -16.31
C LEU A 194 13.34 -1.89 -16.40
N THR A 195 13.61 -0.61 -16.12
CA THR A 195 14.96 -0.02 -16.19
C THR A 195 15.84 -0.33 -14.98
N SER A 196 15.29 -0.92 -13.91
CA SER A 196 16.07 -1.35 -12.75
C SER A 196 16.45 -2.83 -12.80
N ILE A 197 15.95 -3.58 -13.78
CA ILE A 197 16.38 -4.96 -14.02
C ILE A 197 17.78 -4.91 -14.64
N PRO A 198 18.72 -5.75 -14.16
CA PRO A 198 20.13 -5.71 -14.55
C PRO A 198 20.38 -6.40 -15.90
N TRP A 199 19.72 -5.96 -16.97
CA TRP A 199 19.81 -6.58 -18.29
C TRP A 199 21.26 -6.67 -18.81
N GLY A 200 21.73 -7.88 -19.09
CA GLY A 200 23.08 -8.18 -19.54
C GLY A 200 24.18 -8.06 -18.47
N ILE A 201 23.85 -7.72 -17.23
CA ILE A 201 24.84 -7.57 -16.14
C ILE A 201 24.87 -8.85 -15.31
N SER A 202 25.95 -9.61 -15.43
CA SER A 202 26.21 -10.78 -14.60
C SER A 202 27.42 -10.54 -13.69
N SER A 203 27.36 -11.06 -12.46
CA SER A 203 28.50 -11.09 -11.55
C SER A 203 29.57 -12.06 -12.05
N GLU A 204 30.84 -11.72 -11.83
CA GLU A 204 31.96 -12.62 -12.16
C GLU A 204 31.94 -13.84 -11.26
N GLU A 205 31.68 -15.00 -11.86
CA GLU A 205 31.60 -16.26 -11.14
C GLU A 205 32.98 -16.81 -10.79
N ASN A 206 33.13 -17.24 -9.55
CA ASN A 206 34.32 -17.94 -9.10
C ASN A 206 34.04 -19.44 -8.99
N LEU A 207 34.62 -20.22 -9.91
CA LEU A 207 34.50 -21.68 -9.95
C LEU A 207 35.77 -22.38 -9.42
N ASP A 208 36.63 -21.68 -8.66
CA ASP A 208 37.81 -22.28 -8.05
C ASP A 208 37.42 -23.17 -6.85
N LEU A 209 37.60 -24.47 -7.02
CA LEU A 209 37.34 -25.48 -6.00
C LEU A 209 38.15 -25.26 -4.72
N LYS A 210 39.39 -24.73 -4.82
CA LYS A 210 40.22 -24.50 -3.63
C LYS A 210 39.62 -23.41 -2.74
N ARG A 211 39.24 -22.29 -3.36
CA ARG A 211 38.54 -21.20 -2.67
C ARG A 211 37.20 -21.67 -2.12
N ALA A 212 36.42 -22.41 -2.91
CA ALA A 212 35.13 -22.91 -2.46
C ALA A 212 35.26 -23.81 -1.22
N THR A 213 36.25 -24.70 -1.20
CA THR A 213 36.57 -25.55 -0.05
C THR A 213 36.90 -24.70 1.18
N GLN A 214 37.81 -23.73 1.02
CA GLN A 214 38.20 -22.83 2.11
C GLN A 214 37.02 -22.05 2.70
N VAL A 215 36.14 -21.50 1.86
CA VAL A 215 34.97 -20.75 2.29
C VAL A 215 33.96 -21.64 3.05
N LEU A 216 33.72 -22.85 2.54
CA LEU A 216 32.81 -23.80 3.17
C LEU A 216 33.33 -24.28 4.53
N ASP A 217 34.64 -24.51 4.65
CA ASP A 217 35.29 -24.92 5.90
C ASP A 217 35.41 -23.80 6.92
N GLU A 218 35.58 -22.56 6.45
CA GLU A 218 35.57 -21.38 7.30
C GLU A 218 34.19 -21.21 7.95
N ASP A 219 33.11 -21.30 7.18
CA ASP A 219 31.76 -20.95 7.66
C ASP A 219 31.03 -22.08 8.39
N HIS A 220 31.37 -23.34 8.10
CA HIS A 220 30.66 -24.50 8.65
C HIS A 220 31.64 -25.53 9.21
N TYR A 221 31.40 -25.94 10.46
CA TYR A 221 32.13 -27.05 11.07
C TYR A 221 31.43 -28.37 10.75
N GLY A 222 32.22 -29.39 10.38
CA GLY A 222 31.70 -30.69 9.94
C GLY A 222 30.97 -30.60 8.60
N MET A 223 29.85 -31.32 8.48
CA MET A 223 29.04 -31.40 7.25
C MET A 223 29.81 -31.92 6.03
N GLU A 224 30.76 -32.83 6.24
CA GLU A 224 31.68 -33.31 5.21
C GLU A 224 30.98 -33.85 3.96
N GLU A 225 29.91 -34.63 4.13
CA GLU A 225 29.14 -35.18 3.02
C GLU A 225 28.43 -34.07 2.21
N VAL A 226 27.87 -33.08 2.90
CA VAL A 226 27.16 -31.95 2.28
C VAL A 226 28.15 -31.06 1.53
N LYS A 227 29.29 -30.73 2.15
CA LYS A 227 30.37 -29.95 1.53
C LYS A 227 30.92 -30.65 0.29
N LYS A 228 31.18 -31.96 0.39
CA LYS A 228 31.64 -32.76 -0.74
C LYS A 228 30.65 -32.70 -1.90
N ARG A 229 29.35 -32.81 -1.62
CA ARG A 229 28.31 -32.74 -2.66
C ARG A 229 28.24 -31.36 -3.33
N ILE A 230 28.39 -30.30 -2.55
CA ILE A 230 28.49 -28.92 -3.09
C ILE A 230 29.73 -28.77 -3.97
N LEU A 231 30.89 -29.29 -3.55
CA LEU A 231 32.11 -29.24 -4.35
C LEU A 231 31.98 -30.03 -5.66
N GLU A 232 31.32 -31.20 -5.64
CA GLU A 232 30.98 -31.96 -6.85
C GLU A 232 30.10 -31.15 -7.80
N PHE A 233 29.09 -30.44 -7.27
CA PHE A 233 28.24 -29.55 -8.06
C PHE A 233 29.03 -28.39 -8.70
N ILE A 234 29.94 -27.77 -7.95
CA ILE A 234 30.80 -26.68 -8.45
C ILE A 234 31.75 -27.22 -9.53
N ALA A 235 32.32 -28.42 -9.33
CA ALA A 235 33.21 -29.07 -10.29
C ALA A 235 32.49 -29.38 -11.62
N VAL A 236 31.26 -29.88 -11.56
CA VAL A 236 30.43 -30.12 -12.75
C VAL A 236 30.11 -28.80 -13.46
N SER A 237 29.81 -27.74 -12.70
CA SER A 237 29.55 -26.40 -13.26
C SER A 237 30.78 -25.82 -13.95
N GLN A 238 31.97 -26.04 -13.39
CA GLN A 238 33.26 -25.67 -13.99
C GLN A 238 33.48 -26.40 -15.33
N LEU A 239 33.16 -27.69 -15.42
CA LEU A 239 33.28 -28.47 -16.65
C LEU A 239 32.31 -28.01 -17.74
N LYS A 240 31.10 -27.59 -17.36
CA LYS A 240 30.09 -27.07 -18.30
C LYS A 240 30.36 -25.62 -18.73
N GLY A 241 31.17 -24.88 -17.96
CA GLY A 241 31.43 -23.46 -18.18
C GLY A 241 30.27 -22.53 -17.80
N HIS A 242 29.20 -23.08 -17.21
CA HIS A 242 28.05 -22.32 -16.72
C HIS A 242 27.32 -23.16 -15.66
N THR A 243 26.74 -22.49 -14.66
CA THR A 243 26.06 -23.10 -13.51
C THR A 243 24.62 -23.51 -13.85
N GLN A 244 24.39 -24.19 -14.98
CA GLN A 244 23.08 -24.78 -15.30
C GLN A 244 23.04 -26.26 -14.89
N GLY A 245 22.04 -26.62 -14.09
CA GLY A 245 21.92 -27.96 -13.54
C GLY A 245 20.68 -28.16 -12.68
N LYS A 246 20.62 -29.35 -12.07
CA LYS A 246 19.57 -29.72 -11.10
C LYS A 246 19.56 -28.74 -9.93
N ILE A 247 18.36 -28.46 -9.44
CA ILE A 247 18.13 -27.56 -8.31
C ILE A 247 18.59 -28.27 -7.04
N LEU A 248 19.43 -27.63 -6.22
CA LEU A 248 19.84 -28.22 -4.95
C LEU A 248 18.74 -28.03 -3.90
N CYS A 249 18.36 -29.08 -3.19
CA CYS A 249 17.40 -29.00 -2.09
C CYS A 249 18.02 -29.59 -0.81
N PHE A 250 18.25 -28.74 0.18
CA PHE A 250 18.73 -29.14 1.49
C PHE A 250 17.55 -29.51 2.39
N HIS A 251 17.49 -30.76 2.86
CA HIS A 251 16.46 -31.23 3.79
C HIS A 251 17.04 -31.74 5.10
N GLY A 252 16.29 -31.63 6.21
CA GLY A 252 16.74 -32.07 7.53
C GLY A 252 15.97 -31.40 8.67
N PRO A 253 16.33 -31.63 9.94
CA PRO A 253 15.67 -30.94 11.05
C PRO A 253 15.91 -29.41 11.01
N PRO A 254 15.10 -28.62 11.73
CA PRO A 254 15.35 -27.17 11.85
C PRO A 254 16.64 -26.91 12.65
N GLY A 255 17.33 -25.82 12.33
CA GLY A 255 18.54 -25.40 13.06
C GLY A 255 19.86 -26.08 12.65
N VAL A 256 19.85 -26.91 11.60
CA VAL A 256 21.06 -27.61 11.09
C VAL A 256 21.88 -26.82 10.06
N GLY A 257 21.68 -25.50 9.95
CA GLY A 257 22.49 -24.67 9.06
C GLY A 257 22.15 -24.69 7.56
N LYS A 258 20.96 -25.16 7.15
CA LYS A 258 20.52 -25.20 5.73
C LYS A 258 20.55 -23.83 5.04
N THR A 259 20.07 -22.80 5.72
CA THR A 259 20.07 -21.43 5.20
C THR A 259 21.48 -20.83 5.19
N SER A 260 22.30 -21.16 6.17
CA SER A 260 23.66 -20.62 6.30
C SER A 260 24.60 -21.24 5.27
N ILE A 261 24.47 -22.53 4.95
CA ILE A 261 25.27 -23.17 3.91
C ILE A 261 24.97 -22.59 2.52
N ALA A 262 23.71 -22.31 2.20
CA ALA A 262 23.34 -21.63 0.95
C ALA A 262 24.00 -20.24 0.81
N ARG A 263 24.15 -19.50 1.92
CA ARG A 263 24.86 -18.22 1.94
C ARG A 263 26.36 -18.41 1.68
N SER A 264 26.97 -19.44 2.25
CA SER A 264 28.38 -19.77 2.01
C SER A 264 28.63 -20.21 0.56
N ILE A 265 27.69 -20.91 -0.07
CA ILE A 265 27.76 -21.23 -1.50
C ILE A 265 27.77 -19.95 -2.34
N ALA A 266 26.89 -18.99 -2.04
CA ALA A 266 26.87 -17.70 -2.74
C ALA A 266 28.22 -16.96 -2.59
N ARG A 267 28.79 -16.95 -1.37
CA ARG A 267 30.10 -16.36 -1.08
C ARG A 267 31.25 -17.06 -1.81
N ALA A 268 31.20 -18.40 -1.87
CA ALA A 268 32.19 -19.21 -2.57
C ALA A 268 32.19 -18.93 -4.07
N LEU A 269 30.98 -18.88 -4.67
CA LEU A 269 30.77 -18.64 -6.10
C LEU A 269 30.89 -17.16 -6.51
N ASN A 270 31.03 -16.25 -5.55
CA ASN A 270 31.01 -14.81 -5.77
C ASN A 270 29.71 -14.31 -6.43
N ARG A 271 28.58 -14.92 -6.05
CA ARG A 271 27.24 -14.55 -6.52
C ARG A 271 26.49 -13.77 -5.45
N GLU A 272 25.68 -12.81 -5.88
CA GLU A 272 24.78 -12.09 -4.98
C GLU A 272 23.75 -13.02 -4.37
N TYR A 273 23.46 -12.84 -3.08
CA TYR A 273 22.57 -13.72 -2.32
C TYR A 273 21.21 -13.07 -2.08
N PHE A 274 20.14 -13.77 -2.47
CA PHE A 274 18.78 -13.38 -2.15
C PHE A 274 18.03 -14.54 -1.50
N ARG A 275 17.23 -14.24 -0.48
CA ARG A 275 16.41 -15.23 0.24
C ARG A 275 14.96 -14.75 0.31
N PHE A 276 14.04 -15.65 0.00
CA PHE A 276 12.63 -15.51 0.35
C PHE A 276 12.10 -16.86 0.85
N SER A 277 11.10 -16.80 1.74
CA SER A 277 10.42 -18.01 2.22
C SER A 277 9.12 -18.20 1.46
N VAL A 278 8.80 -19.47 1.16
CA VAL A 278 7.52 -19.88 0.58
C VAL A 278 6.58 -20.53 1.59
N GLY A 279 7.00 -20.58 2.85
CA GLY A 279 6.19 -21.12 3.94
C GLY A 279 4.95 -20.27 4.19
N GLY A 280 3.78 -20.90 4.07
CA GLY A 280 2.49 -20.21 4.24
C GLY A 280 2.06 -19.37 3.04
N MET A 281 2.80 -19.40 1.93
CA MET A 281 2.35 -18.78 0.68
C MET A 281 1.13 -19.51 0.13
N THR A 282 0.08 -18.75 -0.17
CA THR A 282 -1.17 -19.27 -0.75
C THR A 282 -1.51 -18.65 -2.10
N ASP A 283 -0.87 -17.54 -2.46
CA ASP A 283 -1.17 -16.79 -3.68
C ASP A 283 -0.01 -16.90 -4.69
N VAL A 284 -0.38 -17.20 -5.94
CA VAL A 284 0.52 -17.25 -7.10
C VAL A 284 1.09 -15.86 -7.40
N ALA A 285 0.37 -14.79 -7.08
CA ALA A 285 0.78 -13.41 -7.34
C ALA A 285 2.04 -12.99 -6.58
N GLU A 286 2.42 -13.69 -5.51
CA GLU A 286 3.70 -13.45 -4.84
C GLU A 286 4.90 -13.88 -5.70
N ILE A 287 4.76 -14.94 -6.48
CA ILE A 287 5.82 -15.43 -7.37
C ILE A 287 5.77 -14.72 -8.72
N LYS A 288 4.59 -14.67 -9.34
CA LYS A 288 4.38 -14.13 -10.69
C LYS A 288 4.02 -12.65 -10.76
N GLY A 289 3.81 -11.99 -9.62
CA GLY A 289 3.35 -10.61 -9.58
C GLY A 289 1.85 -10.45 -9.87
N HIS A 290 1.39 -9.23 -9.66
CA HIS A 290 0.02 -8.81 -9.95
C HIS A 290 -0.04 -8.16 -11.33
N ARG A 291 -1.18 -8.27 -12.01
CA ARG A 291 -1.41 -7.48 -13.23
C ARG A 291 -1.37 -5.99 -12.90
N ARG A 292 -0.75 -5.20 -13.78
CA ARG A 292 -0.59 -3.73 -13.67
C ARG A 292 -1.90 -2.98 -13.45
N THR A 293 -3.02 -3.56 -13.88
CA THR A 293 -4.36 -2.98 -13.74
C THR A 293 -4.90 -2.95 -12.31
N TYR A 294 -4.30 -3.72 -11.38
CA TYR A 294 -4.73 -3.73 -9.99
C TYR A 294 -4.16 -2.57 -9.17
N VAL A 295 -4.98 -2.01 -8.30
CA VAL A 295 -4.55 -0.96 -7.36
C VAL A 295 -3.52 -1.56 -6.40
N GLY A 296 -2.32 -0.97 -6.34
CA GLY A 296 -1.22 -1.48 -5.52
C GLY A 296 -0.51 -2.70 -6.10
N ALA A 297 -0.64 -2.95 -7.41
CA ALA A 297 0.05 -4.05 -8.08
C ALA A 297 1.57 -3.99 -7.84
N MET A 298 2.12 -5.14 -7.46
CA MET A 298 3.55 -5.32 -7.25
C MET A 298 4.06 -6.46 -8.13
N PRO A 299 5.29 -6.36 -8.65
CA PRO A 299 5.92 -7.45 -9.37
C PRO A 299 6.32 -8.59 -8.42
N GLY A 300 6.52 -9.78 -8.98
CA GLY A 300 6.85 -10.99 -8.23
C GLY A 300 8.17 -10.89 -7.46
N LYS A 301 8.37 -11.78 -6.49
CA LYS A 301 9.59 -11.84 -5.65
C LYS A 301 10.88 -11.96 -6.47
N ILE A 302 10.85 -12.62 -7.61
CA ILE A 302 12.03 -12.76 -8.49
C ILE A 302 12.42 -11.43 -9.14
N ILE A 303 11.46 -10.62 -9.55
CA ILE A 303 11.75 -9.28 -10.09
C ILE A 303 12.34 -8.39 -8.99
N GLN A 304 11.78 -8.49 -7.78
CA GLN A 304 12.31 -7.79 -6.61
C GLN A 304 13.74 -8.27 -6.28
N CYS A 305 14.03 -9.55 -6.44
CA CYS A 305 15.37 -10.12 -6.32
C CYS A 305 16.33 -9.45 -7.31
N LEU A 306 16.02 -9.50 -8.61
CA LEU A 306 16.86 -8.92 -9.66
C LEU A 306 17.12 -7.42 -9.44
N LYS A 307 16.09 -6.65 -9.04
CA LYS A 307 16.24 -5.23 -8.69
C LYS A 307 17.16 -5.01 -7.48
N LYS A 308 17.12 -5.89 -6.48
CA LYS A 308 17.89 -5.77 -5.24
C LYS A 308 19.35 -6.20 -5.42
N THR A 309 19.58 -7.32 -6.12
CA THR A 309 20.91 -7.88 -6.36
C THR A 309 21.66 -7.18 -7.50
N LYS A 310 20.94 -6.52 -8.42
CA LYS A 310 21.52 -5.82 -9.58
C LYS A 310 22.41 -6.72 -10.45
N THR A 311 22.10 -8.02 -10.49
CA THR A 311 22.77 -8.99 -11.36
C THR A 311 21.78 -10.04 -11.88
N GLU A 312 22.04 -10.61 -13.06
CA GLU A 312 21.24 -11.66 -13.70
C GLU A 312 21.52 -13.08 -13.18
N ASN A 313 22.67 -13.31 -12.54
CA ASN A 313 23.07 -14.62 -12.02
C ASN A 313 23.13 -14.71 -10.48
N PRO A 314 22.18 -14.14 -9.71
CA PRO A 314 22.17 -14.28 -8.26
C PRO A 314 21.94 -15.74 -7.85
N LEU A 315 22.31 -16.05 -6.61
CA LEU A 315 21.88 -17.25 -5.92
C LEU A 315 20.61 -16.93 -5.14
N VAL A 316 19.53 -17.62 -5.49
CA VAL A 316 18.21 -17.45 -4.89
C VAL A 316 17.88 -18.65 -4.00
N LEU A 317 17.79 -18.39 -2.70
CA LEU A 317 17.35 -19.36 -1.71
C LEU A 317 15.83 -19.29 -1.52
N ILE A 318 15.15 -20.40 -1.82
CA ILE A 318 13.73 -20.63 -1.58
C ILE A 318 13.60 -21.42 -0.26
N ASP A 319 13.23 -20.72 0.81
CA ASP A 319 13.19 -21.28 2.16
C ASP A 319 11.82 -21.92 2.46
N GLU A 320 11.80 -23.09 3.09
CA GLU A 320 10.58 -23.80 3.54
C GLU A 320 9.63 -24.25 2.40
N VAL A 321 10.17 -24.88 1.35
CA VAL A 321 9.36 -25.42 0.23
C VAL A 321 8.39 -26.53 0.66
N ASP A 322 8.63 -27.13 1.82
CA ASP A 322 7.79 -28.14 2.46
C ASP A 322 6.50 -27.56 3.07
N LYS A 323 6.41 -26.23 3.22
CA LYS A 323 5.27 -25.54 3.85
C LYS A 323 4.42 -24.72 2.86
N ILE A 324 4.52 -25.02 1.57
CA ILE A 324 3.71 -24.35 0.54
C ILE A 324 2.24 -24.71 0.76
N GLY A 325 1.39 -23.70 0.90
CA GLY A 325 -0.04 -23.87 1.08
C GLY A 325 -0.76 -24.08 -0.24
N ARG A 326 -1.79 -24.94 -0.27
CA ARG A 326 -2.73 -24.99 -1.38
C ARG A 326 -3.79 -23.90 -1.16
N GLY A 327 -3.68 -22.80 -1.91
CA GLY A 327 -4.64 -21.69 -1.85
C GLY A 327 -5.87 -21.90 -2.73
N TYR A 328 -6.92 -21.10 -2.51
CA TYR A 328 -8.11 -21.06 -3.36
C TYR A 328 -7.90 -20.31 -4.69
N GLN A 329 -6.87 -19.45 -4.79
CA GLN A 329 -6.59 -18.60 -5.95
C GLN A 329 -5.57 -19.18 -6.95
N GLY A 330 -5.21 -20.46 -6.79
CA GLY A 330 -4.27 -21.17 -7.66
C GLY A 330 -3.28 -22.00 -6.86
N ASP A 331 -2.49 -22.83 -7.55
CA ASP A 331 -1.44 -23.62 -6.94
C ASP A 331 -0.08 -22.89 -7.05
N PRO A 332 0.46 -22.31 -5.97
CA PRO A 332 1.78 -21.69 -5.98
C PRO A 332 2.89 -22.68 -6.39
N SER A 333 2.67 -23.99 -6.22
CA SER A 333 3.59 -25.03 -6.67
C SER A 333 3.78 -25.00 -8.20
N ALA A 334 2.71 -24.70 -8.95
CA ALA A 334 2.77 -24.59 -10.41
C ALA A 334 3.63 -23.39 -10.85
N ALA A 335 3.54 -22.27 -10.14
CA ALA A 335 4.37 -21.11 -10.42
C ALA A 335 5.85 -21.35 -10.07
N LEU A 336 6.13 -22.10 -9.01
CA LEU A 336 7.50 -22.54 -8.71
C LEU A 336 8.02 -23.52 -9.76
N LEU A 337 7.19 -24.40 -10.30
CA LEU A 337 7.60 -25.31 -11.37
C LEU A 337 8.06 -24.54 -12.60
N GLU A 338 7.29 -23.56 -13.04
CA GLU A 338 7.66 -22.72 -14.20
C GLU A 338 8.98 -21.95 -13.98
N LEU A 339 9.20 -21.49 -12.76
CA LEU A 339 10.41 -20.77 -12.35
C LEU A 339 11.64 -21.68 -12.26
N LEU A 340 11.45 -22.92 -11.82
CA LEU A 340 12.51 -23.89 -11.57
C LEU A 340 12.82 -24.78 -12.78
N ASP A 341 11.89 -24.92 -13.73
CA ASP A 341 12.06 -25.75 -14.92
C ASP A 341 13.04 -25.11 -15.92
N PRO A 342 14.19 -25.74 -16.25
CA PRO A 342 15.15 -25.21 -17.21
C PRO A 342 14.60 -24.97 -18.63
N GLU A 343 13.50 -25.64 -18.99
CA GLU A 343 12.85 -25.44 -20.29
C GLU A 343 11.96 -24.19 -20.32
N GLN A 344 11.37 -23.82 -19.19
CA GLN A 344 10.41 -22.71 -19.09
C GLN A 344 11.06 -21.43 -18.56
N ASN A 345 12.05 -21.55 -17.68
CA ASN A 345 12.64 -20.43 -16.96
C ASN A 345 13.37 -19.40 -17.85
N LYS A 346 13.72 -19.76 -19.10
CA LYS A 346 14.28 -18.84 -20.11
C LYS A 346 13.28 -17.78 -20.58
N ASN A 347 12.00 -18.10 -20.52
CA ASN A 347 10.91 -17.22 -20.98
C ASN A 347 9.92 -16.98 -19.83
N PHE A 348 10.42 -16.74 -18.62
CA PHE A 348 9.56 -16.51 -17.47
C PHE A 348 8.76 -15.22 -17.67
N LEU A 349 7.43 -15.33 -17.57
CA LEU A 349 6.51 -14.22 -17.74
C LEU A 349 5.95 -13.77 -16.39
N ASP A 350 6.40 -12.61 -15.93
CA ASP A 350 5.81 -11.93 -14.77
C ASP A 350 4.56 -11.15 -15.19
N HIS A 351 3.45 -11.29 -14.45
CA HIS A 351 2.17 -10.64 -14.77
C HIS A 351 2.20 -9.12 -14.65
N TYR A 352 3.11 -8.57 -13.84
CA TYR A 352 3.29 -7.14 -13.73
C TYR A 352 4.12 -6.62 -14.89
N LEU A 353 5.19 -7.32 -15.27
CA LEU A 353 6.07 -6.85 -16.32
C LEU A 353 5.58 -7.15 -17.73
N ASP A 354 4.89 -8.28 -17.95
CA ASP A 354 4.37 -8.68 -19.26
C ASP A 354 5.47 -8.77 -20.35
N VAL A 355 6.71 -9.04 -19.91
CA VAL A 355 7.90 -9.22 -20.74
C VAL A 355 8.60 -10.49 -20.29
N ASN A 356 9.13 -11.27 -21.24
CA ASN A 356 9.88 -12.48 -20.94
C ASN A 356 11.23 -12.16 -20.31
N ILE A 357 11.55 -12.85 -19.22
CA ILE A 357 12.81 -12.72 -18.48
C ILE A 357 13.51 -14.06 -18.48
N ASP A 358 14.80 -14.03 -18.81
CA ASP A 358 15.64 -15.21 -18.74
C ASP A 358 16.15 -15.42 -17.31
N LEU A 359 15.60 -16.43 -16.63
CA LEU A 359 16.02 -16.85 -15.30
C LEU A 359 17.04 -18.01 -15.34
N SER A 360 17.47 -18.46 -16.52
CA SER A 360 18.34 -19.64 -16.67
C SER A 360 19.75 -19.48 -16.09
N LYS A 361 20.17 -18.24 -15.78
CA LYS A 361 21.45 -17.92 -15.13
C LYS A 361 21.36 -17.92 -13.59
N ILE A 362 20.15 -17.88 -13.04
CA ILE A 362 19.92 -17.86 -11.60
C ILE A 362 20.19 -19.25 -11.03
N LEU A 363 20.96 -19.31 -9.94
CA LEU A 363 21.14 -20.56 -9.20
C LEU A 363 20.09 -20.66 -8.11
N PHE A 364 19.16 -21.60 -8.25
CA PHE A 364 18.13 -21.87 -7.25
C PHE A 364 18.59 -22.92 -6.24
N ILE A 365 18.43 -22.60 -4.95
CA ILE A 365 18.60 -23.53 -3.84
C ILE A 365 17.30 -23.55 -3.04
N CYS A 366 16.82 -24.73 -2.69
CA CYS A 366 15.64 -24.91 -1.87
C CYS A 366 16.02 -25.46 -0.48
N THR A 367 15.24 -25.14 0.54
CA THR A 367 15.33 -25.79 1.85
C THR A 367 13.99 -26.41 2.23
N ALA A 368 14.05 -27.55 2.90
CA ALA A 368 12.88 -28.24 3.44
C ALA A 368 13.18 -28.82 4.82
N ASN A 369 12.14 -29.06 5.62
CA ASN A 369 12.26 -29.87 6.83
C ASN A 369 11.75 -31.29 6.60
N VAL A 370 10.63 -31.42 5.89
CA VAL A 370 10.00 -32.72 5.58
C VAL A 370 9.91 -32.90 4.07
N LEU A 371 10.40 -34.02 3.55
CA LEU A 371 10.37 -34.31 2.10
C LEU A 371 8.98 -34.69 1.60
N ASP A 372 8.18 -35.33 2.45
CA ASP A 372 6.89 -35.91 2.06
C ASP A 372 5.82 -34.85 1.74
N THR A 373 5.99 -33.62 2.20
CA THR A 373 5.06 -32.52 1.93
C THR A 373 5.46 -31.71 0.69
N ILE A 374 6.64 -31.95 0.11
CA ILE A 374 7.06 -31.30 -1.13
C ILE A 374 6.25 -31.90 -2.29
N PRO A 375 5.67 -31.08 -3.18
CA PRO A 375 5.02 -31.57 -4.39
C PRO A 375 5.94 -32.48 -5.21
N GLU A 376 5.45 -33.67 -5.56
CA GLU A 376 6.20 -34.68 -6.33
C GLU A 376 6.84 -34.11 -7.62
N PRO A 377 6.15 -33.27 -8.43
CA PRO A 377 6.77 -32.70 -9.63
C PRO A 377 7.98 -31.79 -9.36
N LEU A 378 8.02 -31.15 -8.18
CA LEU A 378 9.17 -30.34 -7.75
C LEU A 378 10.28 -31.24 -7.26
N ARG A 379 9.94 -32.25 -6.45
CA ARG A 379 10.89 -33.19 -5.86
C ARG A 379 11.71 -33.94 -6.92
N ASP A 380 11.08 -34.38 -8.01
CA ASP A 380 11.76 -35.12 -9.09
C ASP A 380 12.80 -34.29 -9.85
N ARG A 381 12.66 -32.96 -9.82
CA ARG A 381 13.56 -32.01 -10.48
C ARG A 381 14.67 -31.51 -9.55
N MET A 382 14.58 -31.84 -8.25
CA MET A 382 15.54 -31.44 -7.23
C MET A 382 16.55 -32.55 -6.95
N GLU A 383 17.78 -32.13 -6.68
CA GLU A 383 18.80 -32.95 -6.06
C GLU A 383 18.71 -32.80 -4.55
N LEU A 384 18.24 -33.86 -3.89
CA LEU A 384 18.02 -33.88 -2.45
C LEU A 384 19.33 -34.14 -1.72
N ILE A 385 19.72 -33.22 -0.83
CA ILE A 385 20.90 -33.32 0.01
C ILE A 385 20.44 -33.31 1.47
N GLU A 386 20.67 -34.42 2.16
CA GLU A 386 20.34 -34.55 3.57
C GLU A 386 21.36 -33.80 4.42
N VAL A 387 20.85 -32.95 5.31
CA VAL A 387 21.63 -32.26 6.33
C VAL A 387 21.22 -32.82 7.68
N SER A 388 22.04 -33.73 8.20
CA SER A 388 21.82 -34.38 9.49
C SER A 388 21.97 -33.40 10.65
N GLY A 389 21.38 -33.78 11.80
CA GLY A 389 21.63 -33.07 13.05
C GLY A 389 23.06 -33.25 13.54
N TYR A 390 23.47 -32.38 14.48
CA TYR A 390 24.81 -32.39 15.05
C TYR A 390 24.90 -33.25 16.32
N VAL A 391 26.03 -33.94 16.50
CA VAL A 391 26.38 -34.58 17.78
C VAL A 391 26.80 -33.55 18.84
N ALA A 392 26.84 -33.92 20.12
CA ALA A 392 27.16 -33.00 21.21
C ALA A 392 28.52 -32.30 21.03
N GLU A 393 29.53 -33.07 20.62
CA GLU A 393 30.88 -32.54 20.35
C GLU A 393 30.88 -31.51 19.21
N GLU A 394 30.12 -31.77 18.13
CA GLU A 394 29.95 -30.83 17.02
C GLU A 394 29.23 -29.56 17.45
N LYS A 395 28.16 -29.69 18.26
CA LYS A 395 27.44 -28.53 18.80
C LYS A 395 28.35 -27.64 19.64
N LEU A 396 29.22 -28.23 20.46
CA LEU A 396 30.19 -27.50 21.25
C LEU A 396 31.18 -26.73 20.35
N GLN A 397 31.70 -27.37 19.30
CA GLN A 397 32.57 -26.72 18.32
C GLN A 397 31.86 -25.60 17.56
N ILE A 398 30.61 -25.80 17.15
CA ILE A 398 29.79 -24.80 16.45
C ILE A 398 29.51 -23.60 17.37
N ALA A 399 29.19 -23.85 18.64
CA ALA A 399 28.95 -22.81 19.62
C ALA A 399 30.19 -21.94 19.83
N GLU A 400 31.36 -22.57 20.05
CA GLU A 400 32.63 -21.89 20.27
C GLU A 400 33.08 -21.08 19.05
N LYS A 401 33.05 -21.67 17.85
CA LYS A 401 33.61 -21.05 16.65
C LYS A 401 32.71 -20.00 16.02
N TYR A 402 31.39 -20.16 16.12
CA TYR A 402 30.43 -19.34 15.35
C TYR A 402 29.42 -18.62 16.21
N LEU A 403 28.68 -19.33 17.06
CA LEU A 403 27.54 -18.74 17.78
C LEU A 403 27.98 -17.73 18.84
N ILE A 404 29.02 -18.04 19.62
CA ILE A 404 29.54 -17.14 20.67
C ILE A 404 30.11 -15.85 20.07
N PRO A 405 31.02 -15.90 19.07
CA PRO A 405 31.50 -14.68 18.40
C PRO A 405 30.37 -13.86 17.79
N MET A 406 29.37 -14.51 17.19
CA MET A 406 28.21 -13.83 16.61
C MET A 406 27.37 -13.13 17.70
N ALA A 407 27.08 -13.80 18.81
CA ALA A 407 26.33 -13.24 19.93
C ALA A 407 27.06 -12.06 20.59
N TYR A 408 28.39 -12.14 20.74
CA TYR A 408 29.19 -11.01 21.23
C TYR A 408 29.07 -9.80 20.33
N LYS A 409 29.19 -9.99 19.01
CA LYS A 409 29.07 -8.91 18.03
C LYS A 409 27.69 -8.26 18.05
N GLU A 410 26.62 -9.07 18.10
CA GLU A 410 25.23 -8.57 18.14
C GLU A 410 24.90 -7.84 19.45
N SER A 411 25.51 -8.27 20.57
CA SER A 411 25.28 -7.68 21.89
C SER A 411 26.24 -6.53 22.23
N GLY A 412 27.22 -6.24 21.38
CA GLY A 412 28.28 -5.27 21.66
C GLY A 412 29.21 -5.66 22.83
N LEU A 413 29.29 -6.96 23.13
CA LEU A 413 30.15 -7.52 24.17
C LEU A 413 31.46 -8.03 23.55
N SER A 414 32.46 -8.25 24.40
CA SER A 414 33.71 -8.90 24.03
C SER A 414 34.03 -10.02 25.01
N SER A 415 34.92 -10.92 24.61
CA SER A 415 35.46 -12.00 25.46
C SER A 415 36.01 -11.50 26.79
N ASP A 416 36.47 -10.25 26.83
CA ASP A 416 37.08 -9.65 28.02
C ASP A 416 36.04 -9.23 29.08
N LYS A 417 34.79 -9.04 28.66
CA LYS A 417 33.69 -8.62 29.54
C LYS A 417 32.87 -9.80 30.05
N VAL A 418 32.67 -10.80 29.20
CA VAL A 418 31.90 -11.99 29.50
C VAL A 418 32.63 -13.17 28.89
N GLU A 419 33.03 -14.12 29.73
CA GLU A 419 33.65 -15.37 29.31
C GLU A 419 32.64 -16.51 29.45
N ILE A 420 32.33 -17.16 28.33
CA ILE A 420 31.51 -18.38 28.30
C ILE A 420 32.45 -19.57 28.30
N THR A 421 32.51 -20.29 29.41
CA THR A 421 33.37 -21.48 29.54
C THR A 421 32.75 -22.68 28.83
N LYS A 422 33.60 -23.62 28.38
CA LYS A 422 33.16 -24.84 27.67
C LYS A 422 32.14 -25.66 28.48
N ASN A 423 32.33 -25.73 29.79
CA ASN A 423 31.44 -26.44 30.72
C ASN A 423 30.06 -25.79 30.83
N ALA A 424 29.90 -24.51 30.47
CA ALA A 424 28.60 -23.85 30.47
C ALA A 424 27.81 -24.11 29.18
N ILE A 425 28.47 -24.59 28.12
CA ILE A 425 27.87 -24.91 26.81
C ILE A 425 27.42 -26.37 26.75
N ASN A 426 28.19 -27.25 27.42
CA ASN A 426 27.98 -28.69 27.50
C ASN A 426 26.86 -29.03 28.50
#